data_AF-A0A5Q4H242-F1
#
_entry.id   AF-A0A5Q4H242-F1
#
_cell.length_a   1.000
_cell.length_b   1.000
_cell.length_c   1.000
_cell.angle_alpha   90.00
_cell.angle_beta   90.00
_cell.angle_gamma   90.00
#
_symmetry.space_group_name_H-M   'P 1'
#
loop_
_entity.id
_entity.type
_entity.pdbx_description
1 polymer ?
#
loop_
_entity_poly.entity_id
_entity_poly.type
_entity_poly.pdbx_seq_one_letter_code
_entity_poly.pdbx_strand_id
1 'polypeptide(L)'
;MPRKRYVQSPVLDKAAEYVGTDHTYRRTAEHEEGGCRMPIMYDDRTPEGLEKASGLAPSTVWRWVSWLGGMPDVFRAACGLIRQKDPNSTLHRQPWVVSPRKYRSEERRKTLEQAMQVLAADRICIHLFRGGIFPRYATSRGPP
;
A
#
# COMPACT_ATOMS: atom_id res chain seq x y z
N MET A 1 -12.79 21.42 6.74
CA MET A 1 -11.97 20.22 7.01
C MET A 1 -11.60 19.55 5.69
N PRO A 2 -10.32 19.44 5.32
CA PRO A 2 -9.95 18.89 4.00
C PRO A 2 -10.07 17.37 4.02
N ARG A 3 -11.00 16.84 3.20
CA ARG A 3 -11.26 15.41 3.01
C ARG A 3 -10.07 14.77 2.28
N LYS A 4 -9.18 14.08 3.00
CA LYS A 4 -8.09 13.31 2.40
C LYS A 4 -8.66 12.12 1.61
N ARG A 5 -8.81 12.32 0.30
CA ARG A 5 -9.19 11.31 -0.69
C ARG A 5 -7.98 10.43 -1.00
N TYR A 6 -7.79 9.37 -0.22
CA TYR A 6 -7.02 8.23 -0.68
C TYR A 6 -7.99 7.10 -0.95
N VAL A 7 -8.16 6.76 -2.23
CA VAL A 7 -8.70 5.43 -2.57
C VAL A 7 -7.65 4.43 -2.06
N GLN A 8 -8.08 3.37 -1.41
CA GLN A 8 -7.19 2.39 -0.78
C GLN A 8 -6.32 1.62 -1.79
N SER A 9 -6.80 1.45 -3.04
CA SER A 9 -6.09 0.70 -4.08
C SER A 9 -4.72 1.33 -4.41
N PRO A 10 -4.62 2.63 -4.76
CA PRO A 10 -3.31 3.26 -5.00
C PRO A 10 -2.32 3.12 -3.84
N VAL A 11 -2.79 3.13 -2.59
CA VAL A 11 -1.91 3.07 -1.41
C VAL A 11 -1.26 1.69 -1.29
N LEU A 12 -2.08 0.63 -1.28
CA LEU A 12 -1.58 -0.74 -1.13
C LEU A 12 -0.81 -1.20 -2.37
N ASP A 13 -1.29 -0.83 -3.56
CA ASP A 13 -0.64 -1.17 -4.83
C ASP A 13 0.74 -0.53 -4.94
N LYS A 14 0.86 0.77 -4.61
CA LYS A 14 2.15 1.47 -4.66
C LYS A 14 3.09 1.10 -3.53
N ALA A 15 2.58 0.81 -2.33
CA ALA A 15 3.40 0.26 -1.26
C ALA A 15 3.95 -1.13 -1.66
N ALA A 16 3.13 -1.99 -2.25
CA ALA A 16 3.56 -3.29 -2.75
C ALA A 16 4.57 -3.17 -3.90
N GLU A 17 4.34 -2.25 -4.84
CA GLU A 17 5.28 -1.95 -5.93
C GLU A 17 6.63 -1.51 -5.37
N TYR A 18 6.65 -0.56 -4.42
CA TYR A 18 7.88 -0.09 -3.80
C TYR A 18 8.62 -1.18 -3.05
N VAL A 19 7.92 -2.00 -2.28
CA VAL A 19 8.55 -3.03 -1.45
C VAL A 19 9.01 -4.23 -2.28
N GLY A 20 8.29 -4.57 -3.35
CA GLY A 20 8.58 -5.74 -4.20
C GLY A 20 9.52 -5.50 -5.38
N THR A 21 9.89 -4.25 -5.70
CA THR A 21 10.78 -3.91 -6.82
C THR A 21 11.97 -3.10 -6.33
N ASP A 22 13.01 -2.90 -7.14
CA ASP A 22 14.12 -1.97 -6.83
C ASP A 22 13.78 -0.48 -7.06
N HIS A 23 12.49 -0.13 -7.19
CA HIS A 23 12.06 1.24 -7.46
C HIS A 23 12.46 2.22 -6.34
N THR A 24 12.81 3.44 -6.76
CA THR A 24 12.94 4.58 -5.86
C THR A 24 11.56 5.15 -5.55
N TYR A 25 11.45 5.98 -4.51
CA TYR A 25 10.20 6.68 -4.20
C TYR A 25 9.63 7.45 -5.38
N ARG A 26 10.52 8.12 -6.15
CA ARG A 26 10.13 8.91 -7.31
C ARG A 26 9.50 8.02 -8.37
N ARG A 27 10.16 6.90 -8.67
CA ARG A 27 9.69 5.92 -9.64
C ARG A 27 8.34 5.31 -9.24
N THR A 28 8.13 5.04 -7.96
CA THR A 28 6.84 4.51 -7.48
C THR A 28 5.71 5.57 -7.54
N ALA A 29 6.04 6.85 -7.38
CA ALA A 29 5.07 7.94 -7.46
C ALA A 29 4.68 8.33 -8.91
N GLU A 30 5.19 7.60 -9.90
CA GLU A 30 4.87 7.74 -11.32
C GLU A 30 4.01 6.55 -11.79
N HIS A 31 3.27 6.74 -12.88
CA HIS A 31 2.64 5.65 -13.65
C HIS A 31 3.07 5.73 -15.10
N GLU A 32 3.02 4.60 -15.80
CA GLU A 32 3.29 4.54 -17.24
C GLU A 32 1.98 4.67 -18.01
N GLU A 33 1.91 5.64 -18.91
CA GLU A 33 0.76 5.89 -19.78
C GLU A 33 1.28 6.21 -21.19
N GLY A 34 0.87 5.44 -22.20
CA GLY A 34 1.32 5.63 -23.58
C GLY A 34 2.84 5.47 -23.79
N GLY A 35 3.54 4.75 -22.90
CA GLY A 35 5.00 4.61 -22.94
C GLY A 35 5.76 5.80 -22.33
N CYS A 36 5.05 6.81 -21.83
CA CYS A 36 5.63 7.94 -21.10
C CYS A 36 5.38 7.79 -19.60
N ARG A 37 6.35 8.22 -18.79
CA ARG A 37 6.20 8.25 -17.32
C ARG A 37 5.54 9.54 -16.91
N MET A 38 4.39 9.41 -16.25
CA MET A 38 3.59 10.52 -15.80
C MET A 38 3.51 10.53 -14.27
N PRO A 39 3.51 11.70 -13.62
CA PRO A 39 3.29 11.76 -12.18
C PRO A 39 1.86 11.32 -11.86
N ILE A 40 1.68 10.58 -10.77
CA ILE A 40 0.34 10.31 -10.25
C ILE A 40 -0.20 11.63 -9.72
N MET A 41 -1.29 12.13 -10.30
CA MET A 41 -1.90 13.39 -9.87
C MET A 41 -3.04 13.14 -8.88
N TYR A 42 -3.24 14.07 -7.94
CA TYR A 42 -4.45 14.11 -7.14
C TYR A 42 -5.64 14.56 -7.99
N ASP A 43 -6.82 13.98 -7.76
CA ASP A 43 -8.07 14.45 -8.39
C ASP A 43 -8.58 15.69 -7.66
N ASP A 44 -7.94 16.82 -7.95
CA ASP A 44 -8.19 18.13 -7.35
C ASP A 44 -9.29 18.92 -8.07
N ARG A 45 -10.26 18.23 -8.70
CA ARG A 45 -11.43 18.89 -9.31
C ARG A 45 -12.29 19.57 -8.22
N THR A 46 -11.98 20.81 -7.89
CA THR A 46 -12.89 21.79 -7.30
C THR A 46 -13.74 22.43 -8.40
N PRO A 47 -15.00 22.80 -8.14
CA PRO A 47 -15.86 23.47 -9.13
C PRO A 47 -15.34 24.84 -9.56
N GLU A 48 -14.47 25.48 -8.78
CA GLU A 48 -13.72 26.65 -9.23
C GLU A 48 -12.33 26.22 -9.72
N GLY A 49 -12.14 26.17 -11.04
CA GLY A 49 -10.86 25.85 -11.66
C GLY A 49 -9.85 26.97 -11.41
N LEU A 50 -8.74 26.66 -10.70
CA LEU A 50 -7.43 27.31 -10.85
C LEU A 50 -6.33 26.77 -9.92
N GLU A 51 -6.42 25.55 -9.38
CA GLU A 51 -5.26 24.93 -8.73
C GLU A 51 -4.69 23.82 -9.62
N LYS A 52 -3.40 23.93 -9.97
CA LYS A 52 -2.66 22.87 -10.66
C LYS A 52 -2.83 21.59 -9.84
N ALA A 53 -3.39 20.55 -10.44
CA ALA A 53 -3.47 19.23 -9.83
C ALA A 53 -2.09 18.87 -9.26
N SER A 54 -2.01 18.64 -7.95
CA SER A 54 -0.74 18.37 -7.30
C SER A 54 -0.31 16.94 -7.58
N GLY A 55 0.97 16.74 -7.91
CA GLY A 55 1.53 15.41 -8.06
C GLY A 55 1.72 14.74 -6.69
N LEU A 56 1.62 13.41 -6.67
CA LEU A 56 1.92 12.59 -5.51
C LEU A 56 3.38 12.81 -5.10
N ALA A 57 3.60 13.39 -3.93
CA ALA A 57 4.94 13.60 -3.42
C ALA A 57 5.64 12.23 -3.22
N PRO A 58 6.89 12.03 -3.70
CA PRO A 58 7.61 10.76 -3.53
C PRO A 58 7.71 10.31 -2.07
N SER A 59 7.85 11.25 -1.13
CA SER A 59 7.87 10.98 0.32
C SER A 59 6.59 10.30 0.83
N THR A 60 5.47 10.42 0.12
CA THR A 60 4.20 9.78 0.46
C THR A 60 4.30 8.25 0.41
N VAL A 61 5.11 7.70 -0.50
CA VAL A 61 5.37 6.25 -0.58
C VAL A 61 5.97 5.75 0.72
N TRP A 62 6.95 6.47 1.28
CA TRP A 62 7.54 6.12 2.57
C TRP A 62 6.51 6.21 3.69
N ARG A 63 5.67 7.24 3.71
CA ARG A 63 4.63 7.39 4.74
C ARG A 63 3.67 6.20 4.76
N TRP A 64 3.26 5.71 3.59
CA TRP A 64 2.40 4.53 3.48
C TRP A 64 3.11 3.26 3.97
N VAL A 65 4.34 3.05 3.55
CA VAL A 65 5.15 1.89 3.95
C VAL A 65 5.42 1.90 5.46
N SER A 66 5.79 3.05 6.04
CA SER A 66 5.98 3.17 7.49
C SER A 66 4.70 2.95 8.26
N TRP A 67 3.57 3.47 7.76
CA TRP A 67 2.26 3.24 8.37
C TRP A 67 1.90 1.75 8.37
N LEU A 68 2.11 1.04 7.25
CA LEU A 68 1.89 -0.41 7.16
C LEU A 68 2.85 -1.20 8.06
N GLY A 69 4.14 -0.84 8.05
CA GLY A 69 5.16 -1.48 8.91
C GLY A 69 4.89 -1.29 10.40
N GLY A 70 4.19 -0.21 10.77
CA GLY A 70 3.73 0.06 12.12
C GLY A 70 2.55 -0.79 12.61
N MET A 71 2.08 -1.79 11.83
CA MET A 71 0.91 -2.62 12.16
C MET A 71 1.21 -4.12 12.37
N PRO A 72 2.17 -4.50 13.24
CA PRO A 72 2.49 -5.92 13.46
C PRO A 72 1.31 -6.73 14.02
N ASP A 73 0.45 -6.11 14.83
CA ASP A 73 -0.70 -6.79 15.43
C ASP A 73 -1.80 -7.09 14.41
N VAL A 74 -1.96 -6.22 13.41
CA VAL A 74 -2.86 -6.47 12.27
C VAL A 74 -2.40 -7.69 11.48
N PHE A 75 -1.09 -7.80 11.21
CA PHE A 75 -0.54 -8.98 10.55
C PHE A 75 -0.77 -10.27 11.36
N ARG A 76 -0.54 -10.22 12.68
CA ARG A 76 -0.76 -11.37 13.57
C ARG A 76 -2.23 -11.80 13.58
N ALA A 77 -3.16 -10.85 13.68
CA ALA A 77 -4.58 -11.11 13.63
C ALA A 77 -5.00 -11.73 12.29
N ALA A 78 -4.51 -11.18 11.17
CA ALA A 78 -4.76 -11.72 9.84
C ALA A 78 -4.20 -13.14 9.68
N CYS A 79 -2.98 -13.42 10.17
CA CYS A 79 -2.42 -14.77 10.18
C CYS A 79 -3.28 -15.74 10.99
N GLY A 80 -3.85 -15.31 12.12
CA GLY A 80 -4.79 -16.09 12.91
C GLY A 80 -6.03 -16.48 12.10
N LEU A 81 -6.65 -15.51 11.43
CA LEU A 81 -7.82 -15.75 10.56
C LEU A 81 -7.48 -16.66 9.37
N ILE A 82 -6.35 -16.42 8.72
CA ILE A 82 -5.87 -17.23 7.59
C ILE A 82 -5.67 -18.67 8.05
N ARG A 83 -5.00 -18.91 9.18
CA ARG A 83 -4.78 -20.28 9.71
C ARG A 83 -6.06 -21.01 10.08
N GLN A 84 -7.08 -20.29 10.58
CA GLN A 84 -8.38 -20.89 10.88
C GLN A 84 -9.08 -21.40 9.61
N LYS A 85 -8.88 -20.72 8.47
CA LYS A 85 -9.51 -21.07 7.19
C LYS A 85 -8.67 -22.00 6.32
N ASP A 86 -7.36 -21.82 6.33
CA ASP A 86 -6.36 -22.63 5.64
C ASP A 86 -5.20 -22.95 6.60
N PRO A 87 -5.27 -24.10 7.30
CA PRO A 87 -4.22 -24.55 8.21
C PRO A 87 -2.86 -24.80 7.54
N ASN A 88 -2.85 -25.02 6.22
CA ASN A 88 -1.63 -25.27 5.45
C ASN A 88 -0.96 -23.98 4.95
N SER A 89 -1.52 -22.81 5.27
CA SER A 89 -0.96 -21.53 4.84
C SER A 89 0.46 -21.32 5.38
N THR A 90 1.42 -21.24 4.45
CA THR A 90 2.85 -21.05 4.72
C THR A 90 3.25 -19.58 4.88
N LEU A 91 2.29 -18.64 4.85
CA LEU A 91 2.55 -17.19 4.92
C LEU A 91 3.44 -16.82 6.13
N HIS A 92 3.22 -17.46 7.28
CA HIS A 92 4.01 -17.22 8.50
C HIS A 92 5.45 -17.76 8.45
N ARG A 93 5.78 -18.63 7.48
CA ARG A 93 7.12 -19.23 7.27
C ARG A 93 7.84 -18.63 6.06
N GLN A 94 7.17 -17.78 5.29
CA GLN A 94 7.74 -17.21 4.08
C GLN A 94 8.89 -16.26 4.44
N PRO A 95 10.05 -16.37 3.77
CA PRO A 95 11.12 -15.42 3.96
C PRO A 95 10.72 -14.06 3.35
N TRP A 96 10.76 -13.02 4.17
CA TRP A 96 10.45 -11.65 3.76
C TRP A 96 11.75 -10.93 3.37
N VAL A 97 12.17 -11.11 2.12
CA VAL A 97 13.45 -10.55 1.65
C VAL A 97 13.22 -9.18 1.03
N VAL A 98 13.77 -8.14 1.65
CA VAL A 98 13.79 -6.78 1.13
C VAL A 98 15.15 -6.50 0.50
N SER A 99 15.17 -5.82 -0.66
CA SER A 99 16.41 -5.41 -1.32
C SER A 99 17.35 -4.63 -0.37
N PRO A 100 18.62 -5.05 -0.21
CA PRO A 100 19.61 -4.35 0.62
C PRO A 100 19.80 -2.88 0.26
N ARG A 101 19.50 -2.49 -0.98
CA ARG A 101 19.60 -1.10 -1.46
C ARG A 101 18.56 -0.18 -0.83
N LYS A 102 17.48 -0.71 -0.25
CA LYS A 102 16.36 0.07 0.29
C LYS A 102 16.53 0.44 1.76
N TYR A 103 17.47 -0.16 2.47
CA TYR A 103 17.70 0.11 3.88
C TYR A 103 19.18 0.36 4.15
N ARG A 104 19.44 1.31 5.06
CA ARG A 104 20.77 1.55 5.64
C ARG A 104 20.80 1.23 7.13
N SER A 105 19.63 1.16 7.76
CA SER A 105 19.44 0.80 9.17
C SER A 105 18.58 -0.44 9.30
N GLU A 106 18.82 -1.20 10.36
CA GLU A 106 18.02 -2.39 10.72
C GLU A 106 16.56 -2.04 10.98
N GLU A 107 16.29 -0.89 11.61
CA GLU A 107 14.92 -0.39 11.84
C GLU A 107 14.16 -0.20 10.52
N ARG A 108 14.83 0.38 9.52
CA ARG A 108 14.25 0.59 8.20
C ARG A 108 14.02 -0.73 7.49
N ARG A 109 14.93 -1.70 7.62
CA ARG A 109 14.75 -3.06 7.11
C ARG A 109 13.49 -3.70 7.72
N LYS A 110 13.40 -3.70 9.05
CA LYS A 110 12.28 -4.28 9.80
C LYS A 110 10.94 -3.66 9.39
N THR A 111 10.89 -2.33 9.24
CA THR A 111 9.68 -1.63 8.77
C THR A 111 9.24 -2.11 7.38
N LEU A 112 10.19 -2.29 6.47
CA LEU A 112 9.91 -2.76 5.10
C LEU A 112 9.43 -4.22 5.10
N GLU A 113 10.06 -5.09 5.90
CA GLU A 113 9.64 -6.49 6.07
C GLU A 113 8.22 -6.58 6.64
N GLN A 114 7.92 -5.79 7.68
CA GLN A 114 6.59 -5.73 8.28
C GLN A 114 5.52 -5.20 7.31
N ALA A 115 5.87 -4.17 6.52
CA ALA A 115 4.97 -3.69 5.47
C ALA A 115 4.70 -4.78 4.42
N MET A 116 5.74 -5.52 4.00
CA MET A 116 5.61 -6.65 3.07
C MET A 116 4.68 -7.74 3.61
N GLN A 117 4.84 -8.09 4.89
CA GLN A 117 4.01 -9.05 5.61
C GLN A 117 2.53 -8.67 5.59
N VAL A 118 2.22 -7.42 5.97
CA VAL A 118 0.84 -6.90 6.01
C VAL A 118 0.22 -6.91 4.61
N LEU A 119 0.97 -6.49 3.58
CA LEU A 119 0.50 -6.48 2.19
C LEU A 119 0.22 -7.89 1.67
N ALA A 120 1.07 -8.86 2.00
CA ALA A 120 0.86 -10.25 1.62
C ALA A 120 -0.35 -10.86 2.34
N ALA A 121 -0.51 -10.59 3.64
CA ALA A 121 -1.67 -11.02 4.40
C ALA A 121 -2.97 -10.44 3.83
N ASP A 122 -2.97 -9.15 3.44
CA ASP A 122 -4.14 -8.50 2.82
C ASP A 122 -4.55 -9.20 1.52
N ARG A 123 -3.60 -9.51 0.65
CA ARG A 123 -3.85 -10.26 -0.59
C ARG A 123 -4.44 -11.64 -0.34
N ILE A 124 -3.90 -12.40 0.62
CA ILE A 124 -4.46 -13.71 0.97
C ILE A 124 -5.87 -13.54 1.54
N CYS A 125 -6.12 -12.54 2.38
CA CYS A 125 -7.45 -12.28 2.91
C CYS A 125 -8.46 -11.97 1.80
N ILE A 126 -8.08 -11.16 0.79
CA ILE A 126 -8.92 -10.89 -0.38
C ILE A 126 -9.29 -12.20 -1.09
N HIS A 127 -8.35 -13.12 -1.29
CA HIS A 127 -8.61 -14.40 -1.94
C HIS A 127 -9.47 -15.34 -1.10
N LEU A 128 -9.19 -15.45 0.20
CA LEU A 128 -9.89 -16.38 1.08
C LEU A 128 -11.27 -15.89 1.49
N PHE A 129 -11.42 -14.61 1.84
CA PHE A 129 -12.63 -14.05 2.44
C PHE A 129 -13.43 -13.16 1.48
N ARG A 130 -12.96 -12.95 0.24
CA ARG A 130 -13.50 -11.97 -0.71
C ARG A 130 -13.52 -10.53 -0.17
N GLY A 131 -12.73 -10.28 0.88
CA GLY A 131 -12.54 -8.99 1.55
C GLY A 131 -11.13 -8.90 2.13
N GLY A 132 -10.49 -7.75 1.96
CA GLY A 132 -9.15 -7.50 2.52
C GLY A 132 -9.18 -7.22 4.01
N ILE A 133 -7.98 -7.13 4.60
CA ILE A 133 -7.80 -6.70 5.99
C ILE A 133 -8.28 -5.26 6.17
N PHE A 134 -7.99 -4.42 5.17
CA PHE A 134 -8.37 -3.02 5.17
C PHE A 134 -9.75 -2.85 4.51
N PRO A 135 -10.72 -2.22 5.19
CA PRO A 135 -12.08 -2.06 4.67
C PRO A 135 -12.05 -1.21 3.41
N ARG A 136 -12.65 -1.72 2.32
CA ARG A 136 -12.83 -0.95 1.08
C ARG A 136 -13.55 0.34 1.41
N TYR A 137 -12.83 1.46 1.45
CA TYR A 137 -13.45 2.78 1.47
C TYR A 137 -14.09 3.00 0.10
N ALA A 138 -15.30 2.48 -0.07
CA ALA A 138 -16.16 2.84 -1.18
C ALA A 138 -16.28 4.37 -1.14
N THR A 139 -15.99 5.00 -2.27
CA THR A 139 -16.58 6.30 -2.59
C THR A 139 -18.07 6.14 -2.37
N SER A 140 -18.58 6.66 -1.26
CA SER A 140 -20.01 6.88 -1.13
C SER A 140 -20.39 7.85 -2.24
N ARG A 141 -20.83 7.29 -3.38
CA ARG A 141 -21.90 7.93 -4.13
C ARG A 141 -23.04 8.03 -3.12
N GLY A 142 -23.41 9.27 -2.79
CA GLY A 142 -24.59 9.53 -1.99
C GLY A 142 -25.82 8.86 -2.62
N PRO A 143 -26.87 8.58 -1.83
CA PRO A 143 -28.11 8.04 -2.38
C PRO A 143 -28.71 9.00 -3.43
N PRO A 144 -29.52 8.47 -4.38
CA PRO A 144 -30.09 9.21 -5.50
C PRO A 144 -31.00 10.37 -5.08
#